data_AF-A0A4R4SLR5-F1
#
_entry.id   AF-A0A4R4SLR5-F1
#
_cell.length_a   1.000
_cell.length_b   1.000
_cell.length_c   1.000
_cell.angle_alpha   90.00
_cell.angle_beta   90.00
_cell.angle_gamma   90.00
#
_symmetry.space_group_name_H-M   'P 1'
#
loop_
_entity.id
_entity.type
_entity.pdbx_description
1 polymer ?
#
loop_
_entity_poly.entity_id
_entity_poly.type
_entity_poly.pdbx_seq_one_letter_code
_entity_poly.pdbx_strand_id
1 'polypeptide(L)'
;MTSTTAPPDDRRARQWLAACALAYGLTHHIGFGLAWLGTVGDTRWADWADVLTPYTVLLTAAAALHAGRADVRSWAVYLVGAITYVEGHGIHLAANSVGNDTPGIAVVHMWDEVAGHYIWYAGAALVVAALARTLARTPAPAPLPALLLALGVAVTWTTNSLEGGTALMGLLVAGAFTIWGIRTRHHLGRVLIPAFAPAFIALTAYGIWQRGFPQPTELGWL
;
A
#
# COMPACT_ATOMS: atom_id res chain seq x y z
N MET A 1 -2.80 -40.86 14.73
CA MET A 1 -1.74 -39.87 14.45
C MET A 1 -2.27 -38.48 14.77
N THR A 2 -2.01 -38.00 15.98
CA THR A 2 -2.30 -36.61 16.38
C THR A 2 -1.18 -35.74 15.83
N SER A 3 -1.46 -35.02 14.73
CA SER A 3 -0.55 -34.01 14.21
C SER A 3 -0.43 -32.90 15.25
N THR A 4 0.68 -32.88 15.98
CA THR A 4 1.07 -31.81 16.89
C THR A 4 1.41 -30.59 16.02
N THR A 5 0.40 -29.81 15.66
CA THR A 5 0.62 -28.52 15.02
C THR A 5 1.39 -27.65 16.02
N ALA A 6 2.66 -27.35 15.75
CA ALA A 6 3.48 -26.43 16.54
C ALA A 6 2.71 -25.13 16.82
N PRO A 7 2.98 -24.37 17.88
CA PRO A 7 2.35 -23.06 18.08
C PRO A 7 2.70 -22.09 16.93
N PRO A 8 1.86 -21.06 16.67
CA PRO A 8 2.16 -20.01 15.69
C PRO A 8 3.51 -19.33 15.97
N ASP A 9 4.29 -19.05 14.93
CA ASP A 9 5.54 -18.29 15.05
C ASP A 9 5.25 -16.78 14.92
N ASP A 10 4.69 -16.23 16.00
CA ASP A 10 4.33 -14.81 16.10
C ASP A 10 5.52 -13.86 15.88
N ARG A 11 6.76 -14.33 16.09
CA ARG A 11 7.96 -13.53 15.82
C ARG A 11 8.19 -13.42 14.33
N ARG A 12 8.18 -14.54 13.60
CA ARG A 12 8.39 -14.56 12.15
C ARG A 12 7.29 -13.82 11.39
N ALA A 13 6.04 -13.95 11.82
CA ALA A 13 4.93 -13.18 11.24
C ALA A 13 5.15 -11.66 11.37
N ARG A 14 5.60 -11.19 12.55
CA ARG A 14 5.90 -9.77 12.79
C ARG A 14 7.11 -9.28 11.98
N GLN A 15 8.13 -10.10 11.80
CA GLN A 15 9.29 -9.75 10.97
C GLN A 15 8.88 -9.55 9.50
N TRP A 16 8.07 -10.45 8.95
CA TRP A 16 7.57 -10.30 7.59
C TRP A 16 6.57 -9.16 7.44
N LEU A 17 5.74 -8.89 8.46
CA LEU A 17 4.89 -7.69 8.45
C LEU A 17 5.73 -6.40 8.45
N ALA A 18 6.81 -6.35 9.22
CA ALA A 18 7.74 -5.22 9.22
C ALA A 18 8.44 -5.07 7.86
N ALA A 19 8.88 -6.18 7.26
CA ALA A 19 9.44 -6.19 5.91
C ALA A 19 8.42 -5.72 4.86
N CYS A 20 7.15 -6.11 4.99
CA CYS A 20 6.06 -5.66 4.13
C CYS A 20 5.80 -4.15 4.27
N ALA A 21 5.79 -3.63 5.51
CA ALA A 21 5.64 -2.19 5.75
C ALA A 21 6.82 -1.38 5.18
N LEU A 22 8.05 -1.90 5.31
CA LEU A 22 9.23 -1.31 4.68
C LEU A 22 9.16 -1.36 3.16
N ALA A 23 8.81 -2.50 2.58
CA ALA A 23 8.64 -2.65 1.15
C ALA A 23 7.62 -1.63 0.64
N TYR A 24 6.41 -1.62 1.22
CA TYR A 24 5.36 -0.67 0.87
C TYR A 24 5.82 0.79 0.99
N GLY A 25 6.44 1.15 2.12
CA GLY A 25 6.86 2.52 2.37
C GLY A 25 8.06 2.99 1.54
N LEU A 26 8.85 2.08 0.96
CA LEU A 26 10.02 2.44 0.15
C LEU A 26 9.73 2.34 -1.34
N THR A 27 9.11 1.24 -1.78
CA THR A 27 8.99 0.93 -3.20
C THR A 27 8.00 1.83 -3.92
N HIS A 28 6.94 2.29 -3.24
CA HIS A 28 5.98 3.24 -3.81
C HIS A 28 6.54 4.64 -4.11
N HIS A 29 7.74 4.96 -3.60
CA HIS A 29 8.41 6.23 -3.91
C HIS A 29 9.62 6.04 -4.84
N ILE A 30 9.83 4.83 -5.38
CA ILE A 30 10.96 4.52 -6.25
C ILE A 30 10.92 5.33 -7.54
N GLY A 31 9.73 5.46 -8.17
CA GLY A 31 9.58 6.21 -9.42
C GLY A 31 10.14 7.63 -9.31
N PHE A 32 9.77 8.33 -8.23
CA PHE A 32 10.28 9.65 -7.91
C PHE A 32 11.76 9.63 -7.51
N GLY A 33 12.15 8.74 -6.59
CA GLY A 33 13.50 8.69 -6.05
C GLY A 33 14.58 8.29 -7.06
N LEU A 34 14.20 7.61 -8.15
CA LEU A 34 15.09 7.17 -9.22
C LEU A 34 14.93 7.95 -10.53
N ALA A 35 14.08 8.98 -10.57
CA ALA A 35 13.86 9.78 -11.78
C ALA A 35 15.16 10.37 -12.37
N TRP A 36 16.14 10.69 -11.50
CA TRP A 36 17.45 11.22 -11.89
C TRP A 36 18.33 10.24 -12.70
N LEU A 37 18.00 8.95 -12.72
CA LEU A 37 18.73 7.94 -13.52
C LEU A 37 18.47 8.07 -15.02
N GLY A 38 17.43 8.81 -15.43
CA GLY A 38 17.13 9.05 -16.84
C GLY A 38 16.60 7.83 -17.60
N THR A 39 16.87 7.79 -18.90
CA THR A 39 16.28 6.82 -19.83
C THR A 39 17.15 5.59 -20.08
N VAL A 40 16.50 4.48 -20.47
CA VAL A 40 17.10 3.26 -20.98
C VAL A 40 16.29 2.78 -22.19
N GLY A 41 16.88 2.90 -23.39
CA GLY A 41 16.10 2.75 -24.63
C GLY A 41 14.98 3.78 -24.69
N ASP A 42 13.77 3.31 -25.02
CA ASP A 42 12.56 4.14 -25.13
C ASP A 42 11.81 4.31 -23.79
N THR A 43 12.36 3.83 -22.67
CA THR A 43 11.73 3.90 -21.34
C THR A 43 12.65 4.53 -20.30
N ARG A 44 12.26 4.57 -19.02
CA ARG A 44 13.09 5.07 -17.91
C ARG A 44 13.57 3.95 -16.98
N TRP A 45 14.73 4.14 -16.36
CA TRP A 45 15.22 3.22 -15.32
C TRP A 45 14.27 3.12 -14.14
N ALA A 46 13.60 4.23 -13.80
CA ALA A 46 12.58 4.29 -12.76
C ALA A 46 11.43 3.30 -13.05
N ASP A 47 10.94 3.23 -14.29
CA ASP A 47 9.84 2.35 -14.69
C ASP A 47 10.21 0.87 -14.46
N TRP A 48 11.43 0.47 -14.87
CA TRP A 48 11.93 -0.89 -14.68
C TRP A 48 12.11 -1.27 -13.21
N ALA A 49 12.60 -0.34 -12.40
CA ALA A 49 12.71 -0.56 -10.96
C ALA A 49 11.32 -0.70 -10.32
N ASP A 50 10.35 0.10 -10.76
CA ASP A 50 9.01 0.13 -10.21
C ASP A 50 8.16 -1.10 -10.60
N VAL A 51 8.52 -1.84 -11.64
CA VAL A 51 7.97 -3.19 -11.91
C VAL A 51 8.14 -4.11 -10.69
N LEU A 52 9.19 -3.93 -9.89
CA LEU A 52 9.47 -4.77 -8.71
C LEU A 52 8.61 -4.42 -7.49
N THR A 53 8.00 -3.24 -7.47
CA THR A 53 7.16 -2.74 -6.37
C THR A 53 6.09 -3.74 -5.96
N PRO A 54 5.20 -4.19 -6.87
CA PRO A 54 4.12 -5.08 -6.47
C PRO A 54 4.63 -6.42 -5.94
N TYR A 55 5.66 -7.00 -6.57
CA TYR A 55 6.21 -8.29 -6.14
C TYR A 55 6.86 -8.22 -4.76
N THR A 56 7.61 -7.15 -4.47
CA THR A 56 8.30 -6.99 -3.19
C THR A 56 7.29 -6.87 -2.04
N VAL A 57 6.23 -6.09 -2.23
CA VAL A 57 5.13 -5.94 -1.26
C VAL A 57 4.35 -7.26 -1.11
N LEU A 58 4.00 -7.92 -2.21
CA LEU A 58 3.17 -9.12 -2.18
C LEU A 58 3.88 -10.33 -1.59
N LEU A 59 5.17 -10.54 -1.89
CA LEU A 59 5.94 -11.66 -1.36
C LEU A 59 6.14 -11.53 0.16
N THR A 60 6.44 -10.32 0.63
CA THR A 60 6.56 -10.06 2.08
C THR A 60 5.21 -10.18 2.79
N ALA A 61 4.11 -9.72 2.18
CA ALA A 61 2.75 -9.93 2.68
C ALA A 61 2.37 -11.42 2.75
N ALA A 62 2.63 -12.20 1.68
CA ALA A 62 2.38 -13.64 1.65
C ALA A 62 3.18 -14.37 2.74
N ALA A 63 4.45 -13.99 2.94
CA ALA A 63 5.28 -14.57 4.00
C ALA A 63 4.73 -14.26 5.40
N ALA A 64 4.19 -13.05 5.61
CA ALA A 64 3.52 -12.68 6.86
C ALA A 64 2.21 -13.47 7.08
N LEU A 65 1.39 -13.63 6.04
CA LEU A 65 0.17 -14.45 6.08
C LEU A 65 0.48 -15.92 6.36
N HIS A 66 1.49 -16.47 5.70
CA HIS A 66 1.92 -17.85 5.89
C HIS A 66 2.44 -18.08 7.32
N ALA A 67 3.35 -17.22 7.80
CA ALA A 67 3.87 -17.31 9.16
C ALA A 67 2.78 -17.09 10.23
N GLY A 68 1.81 -16.22 9.95
CA GLY A 68 0.63 -15.97 10.78
C GLY A 68 -0.48 -17.01 10.65
N ARG A 69 -0.30 -18.05 9.82
CA ARG A 69 -1.28 -19.13 9.58
C ARG A 69 -2.64 -18.62 9.11
N ALA A 70 -2.63 -17.74 8.12
CA ALA A 70 -3.82 -17.26 7.45
C ALA A 70 -4.79 -18.40 7.08
N ASP A 71 -6.07 -18.19 7.40
CA ASP A 71 -7.14 -19.10 6.98
C ASP A 71 -7.41 -18.97 5.47
N VAL A 72 -8.20 -19.89 4.91
CA VAL A 72 -8.56 -19.88 3.48
C VAL A 72 -9.22 -18.56 3.06
N ARG A 73 -9.97 -17.90 3.95
CA ARG A 73 -10.63 -16.64 3.64
C ARG A 73 -9.61 -15.50 3.51
N SER A 74 -8.63 -15.42 4.42
CA SER A 74 -7.53 -14.48 4.34
C SER A 74 -6.70 -14.70 3.08
N TRP A 75 -6.42 -15.95 2.71
CA TRP A 75 -5.74 -16.27 1.44
C TRP A 75 -6.56 -15.87 0.22
N ALA A 76 -7.88 -16.12 0.22
CA ALA A 76 -8.75 -15.70 -0.88
C ALA A 76 -8.78 -14.17 -1.04
N VAL A 77 -8.93 -13.43 0.07
CA VAL A 77 -8.86 -11.96 0.05
C VAL A 77 -7.50 -11.48 -0.42
N TYR A 78 -6.42 -12.11 0.05
CA TYR A 78 -5.06 -11.80 -0.41
C TYR A 78 -4.89 -12.06 -1.90
N LEU A 79 -5.37 -13.18 -2.45
CA LEU A 79 -5.22 -13.50 -3.87
C LEU A 79 -5.99 -12.52 -4.75
N VAL A 80 -7.22 -12.18 -4.38
CA VAL A 80 -8.01 -11.14 -5.07
C VAL A 80 -7.28 -9.80 -4.98
N GLY A 81 -6.80 -9.44 -3.80
CA GLY A 81 -6.02 -8.22 -3.59
C GLY A 81 -4.73 -8.20 -4.41
N ALA A 82 -4.00 -9.30 -4.46
CA ALA A 82 -2.73 -9.43 -5.16
C ALA A 82 -2.89 -9.30 -6.67
N ILE A 83 -3.89 -9.98 -7.26
CA ILE A 83 -4.20 -9.84 -8.69
C ILE A 83 -4.59 -8.40 -9.00
N THR A 84 -5.54 -7.84 -8.24
CA THR A 84 -6.00 -6.46 -8.41
C THR A 84 -4.83 -5.46 -8.28
N TYR A 85 -3.95 -5.68 -7.30
CA TYR A 85 -2.80 -4.82 -7.03
C TYR A 85 -1.76 -4.85 -8.16
N VAL A 86 -1.41 -6.04 -8.65
CA VAL A 86 -0.46 -6.21 -9.76
C VAL A 86 -1.04 -5.65 -11.06
N GLU A 87 -2.30 -5.96 -11.37
CA GLU A 87 -2.95 -5.46 -12.60
C GLU A 87 -3.05 -3.94 -12.58
N GLY A 88 -3.49 -3.33 -11.47
CA GLY A 88 -3.58 -1.87 -11.35
C GLY A 88 -2.22 -1.19 -11.49
N HIS A 89 -1.18 -1.70 -10.81
CA HIS A 89 0.19 -1.19 -10.90
C HIS A 89 0.76 -1.37 -12.31
N GLY A 90 0.50 -2.51 -12.94
CA GLY A 90 0.95 -2.80 -14.30
C GLY A 90 0.28 -1.92 -15.35
N ILE A 91 -1.02 -1.65 -15.22
CA ILE A 91 -1.76 -0.70 -16.06
C ILE A 91 -1.15 0.69 -15.94
N HIS A 92 -0.93 1.16 -14.70
CA HIS A 92 -0.28 2.44 -14.40
C HIS A 92 1.08 2.53 -15.10
N LEU A 93 1.98 1.56 -14.86
CA LEU A 93 3.31 1.55 -15.47
C LEU A 93 3.29 1.53 -17.01
N ALA A 94 2.44 0.69 -17.60
CA ALA A 94 2.34 0.58 -19.05
C ALA A 94 1.81 1.89 -19.66
N ALA A 95 0.79 2.48 -19.05
CA ALA A 95 0.23 3.74 -19.51
C ALA A 95 1.22 4.90 -19.31
N ASN A 96 1.92 4.96 -18.18
CA ASN A 96 2.93 5.97 -17.90
C ASN A 96 4.09 5.91 -18.90
N SER A 97 4.57 4.70 -19.21
CA SER A 97 5.62 4.49 -20.22
C SER A 97 5.19 4.99 -21.60
N VAL A 98 3.96 4.67 -22.04
CA VAL A 98 3.39 5.19 -23.30
C VAL A 98 3.20 6.71 -23.25
N GLY A 99 2.74 7.25 -22.12
CA GLY A 99 2.50 8.68 -21.93
C GLY A 99 3.77 9.52 -21.93
N ASN A 100 4.88 8.96 -21.43
CA ASN A 100 6.20 9.60 -21.48
C ASN A 100 6.74 9.69 -22.91
N ASP A 101 6.44 8.71 -23.76
CA ASP A 101 6.86 8.70 -25.17
C ASP A 101 5.92 9.53 -26.06
N THR A 102 4.60 9.41 -25.86
CA THR A 102 3.59 10.17 -26.61
C THR A 102 2.66 10.97 -25.67
N PRO A 103 3.08 12.18 -25.23
CA PRO A 103 2.32 12.98 -24.29
C PRO A 103 0.97 13.49 -24.85
N GLY A 104 0.01 13.72 -23.96
CA GLY A 104 -1.26 14.39 -24.29
C GLY A 104 -2.39 13.48 -24.78
N ILE A 105 -2.22 12.15 -24.74
CA ILE A 105 -3.28 11.20 -25.09
C ILE A 105 -4.24 11.02 -23.91
N ALA A 106 -5.48 11.48 -24.06
CA ALA A 106 -6.51 11.40 -23.01
C ALA A 106 -6.81 9.97 -22.52
N VAL A 107 -6.80 8.97 -23.42
CA VAL A 107 -7.03 7.57 -23.02
C VAL A 107 -5.87 7.00 -22.21
N VAL A 108 -4.64 7.45 -22.45
CA VAL A 108 -3.48 7.06 -21.65
C VAL A 108 -3.61 7.63 -20.24
N HIS A 109 -3.94 8.92 -20.12
CA HIS A 109 -4.21 9.55 -18.82
C HIS A 109 -5.35 8.84 -18.06
N MET A 110 -6.43 8.44 -18.75
CA MET A 110 -7.51 7.70 -18.10
C MET A 110 -7.03 6.37 -17.50
N TRP A 111 -6.23 5.60 -18.23
CA TRP A 111 -5.70 4.33 -17.74
C TRP A 111 -4.63 4.50 -16.67
N ASP A 112 -3.76 5.50 -16.82
CA ASP A 112 -2.68 5.82 -15.89
C ASP A 112 -3.24 6.37 -14.56
N GLU A 113 -3.85 7.55 -14.64
CA GLU A 113 -4.16 8.38 -13.48
C GLU A 113 -5.48 7.99 -12.80
N VAL A 114 -6.44 7.47 -13.57
CA VAL A 114 -7.77 7.15 -13.04
C VAL A 114 -7.88 5.65 -12.77
N ALA A 115 -7.95 4.83 -13.81
CA ALA A 115 -8.23 3.40 -13.63
C ALA A 115 -7.09 2.68 -12.88
N GLY A 116 -5.83 2.93 -13.29
CA GLY A 116 -4.63 2.33 -12.70
C GLY A 116 -4.57 2.56 -11.20
N HIS A 117 -4.61 3.81 -10.75
CA HIS A 117 -4.58 4.16 -9.32
C HIS A 117 -5.74 3.57 -8.51
N TYR A 118 -6.98 3.65 -9.00
CA TYR A 118 -8.13 3.08 -8.27
C TYR A 118 -8.01 1.56 -8.10
N ILE A 119 -7.65 0.85 -9.16
CA ILE A 119 -7.46 -0.61 -9.14
C ILE A 119 -6.29 -0.96 -8.23
N TRP A 120 -5.14 -0.29 -8.43
CA TRP A 120 -3.92 -0.51 -7.66
C TRP A 120 -4.18 -0.37 -6.15
N TYR A 121 -4.72 0.76 -5.70
CA TYR A 121 -4.90 1.00 -4.28
C TYR A 121 -6.06 0.18 -3.67
N ALA A 122 -7.08 -0.20 -4.46
CA ALA A 122 -8.08 -1.16 -4.01
C ALA A 122 -7.43 -2.54 -3.74
N GLY A 123 -6.54 -3.00 -4.62
CA GLY A 123 -5.74 -4.21 -4.42
C GLY A 123 -4.88 -4.13 -3.16
N ALA A 124 -4.18 -3.01 -2.97
CA ALA A 124 -3.37 -2.77 -1.76
C ALA A 124 -4.21 -2.83 -0.48
N ALA A 125 -5.39 -2.19 -0.48
CA ALA A 125 -6.31 -2.22 0.65
C ALA A 125 -6.78 -3.64 0.99
N LEU A 126 -7.07 -4.48 -0.01
CA LEU A 126 -7.43 -5.89 0.21
C LEU A 126 -6.28 -6.71 0.80
N VAL A 127 -5.04 -6.48 0.34
CA VAL A 127 -3.84 -7.12 0.93
C VAL A 127 -3.69 -6.73 2.40
N VAL A 128 -3.83 -5.43 2.73
CA VAL A 128 -3.80 -4.95 4.11
C VAL A 128 -4.95 -5.56 4.93
N ALA A 129 -6.15 -5.72 4.36
CA ALA A 129 -7.28 -6.35 5.03
C ALA A 129 -7.00 -7.83 5.37
N ALA A 130 -6.39 -8.58 4.46
CA ALA A 130 -5.98 -9.96 4.71
C ALA A 130 -4.95 -10.05 5.85
N LEU A 131 -3.95 -9.16 5.85
CA LEU A 131 -2.95 -9.06 6.92
C LEU A 131 -3.58 -8.68 8.25
N ALA A 132 -4.41 -7.63 8.26
CA ALA A 132 -5.09 -7.13 9.45
C ALA A 132 -5.98 -8.19 10.08
N ARG A 133 -6.74 -8.95 9.28
CA ARG A 133 -7.57 -10.06 9.74
C ARG A 133 -6.73 -11.17 10.35
N THR A 134 -5.69 -11.61 9.64
CA THR A 134 -4.84 -12.75 10.04
C THR A 134 -4.10 -12.46 11.34
N LEU A 135 -3.57 -11.24 11.46
CA LEU A 135 -2.66 -10.86 12.54
C LEU A 135 -3.37 -10.12 13.67
N ALA A 136 -4.70 -9.98 13.62
CA ALA A 136 -5.51 -9.23 14.59
C ALA A 136 -5.33 -9.69 16.05
N ARG A 137 -4.91 -10.94 16.28
CA ARG A 137 -4.76 -11.53 17.63
C ARG A 137 -3.30 -11.77 18.04
N THR A 138 -2.35 -11.46 17.17
CA THR A 138 -0.92 -11.60 17.47
C THR A 138 -0.51 -10.60 18.56
N PRO A 139 0.39 -10.97 19.50
CA PRO A 139 0.90 -10.04 20.50
C PRO A 139 1.49 -8.78 19.88
N ALA A 140 1.23 -7.63 20.51
CA ALA A 140 1.72 -6.35 20.01
C ALA A 140 3.27 -6.29 19.98
N PRO A 141 3.88 -5.59 19.02
CA PRO A 141 5.33 -5.45 18.94
C PRO A 141 5.83 -4.38 19.92
N ALA A 142 7.16 -4.28 20.03
CA ALA A 142 7.81 -3.16 20.69
C ALA A 142 7.31 -1.83 20.08
N PRO A 143 7.00 -0.82 20.91
CA PRO A 143 6.22 0.33 20.49
C PRO A 143 6.94 1.21 19.46
N LEU A 144 8.24 1.48 19.63
CA LEU A 144 8.93 2.46 18.79
C LEU A 144 9.16 1.99 17.34
N PRO A 145 9.76 0.81 17.05
CA PRO A 145 9.93 0.38 15.66
C PRO A 145 8.59 0.21 14.94
N ALA A 146 7.58 -0.32 15.64
CA ALA A 146 6.24 -0.48 15.08
C ALA A 146 5.59 0.88 14.74
N LEU A 147 5.79 1.89 15.58
CA LEU A 147 5.28 3.24 15.34
C LEU A 147 5.95 3.87 14.11
N LEU A 148 7.28 3.78 13.98
CA LEU A 148 8.00 4.34 12.83
C LEU A 148 7.53 3.71 11.50
N LEU A 149 7.41 2.38 11.47
CA LEU A 149 6.90 1.68 10.29
C LEU A 149 5.45 2.03 9.98
N ALA A 150 4.60 2.10 11.01
CA ALA A 150 3.20 2.51 10.84
C ALA A 150 3.09 3.94 10.31
N LEU A 151 3.89 4.88 10.81
CA LEU A 151 3.93 6.24 10.29
C LEU A 151 4.45 6.30 8.85
N GLY A 152 5.41 5.45 8.47
CA GLY A 152 5.83 5.30 7.07
C GLY A 152 4.70 4.83 6.15
N VAL A 153 3.88 3.88 6.62
CA VAL A 153 2.64 3.47 5.93
C VAL A 153 1.65 4.64 5.85
N ALA A 154 1.50 5.43 6.92
CA ALA A 154 0.59 6.58 6.93
C ALA A 154 1.00 7.64 5.91
N VAL A 155 2.28 7.99 5.84
CA VAL A 155 2.82 8.92 4.85
C VAL A 155 2.56 8.38 3.45
N THR A 156 2.97 7.14 3.18
CA THR A 156 2.84 6.52 1.86
C THR A 156 1.39 6.43 1.41
N TRP A 157 0.47 5.99 2.28
CA TRP A 157 -0.95 5.95 1.96
C TRP A 157 -1.49 7.35 1.64
N THR A 158 -1.08 8.37 2.40
CA THR A 158 -1.52 9.76 2.21
C THR A 158 -1.03 10.32 0.88
N THR A 159 0.28 10.27 0.63
CA THR A 159 0.88 10.85 -0.57
C THR A 159 0.39 10.15 -1.81
N ASN A 160 0.30 8.82 -1.80
CA ASN A 160 -0.21 8.05 -2.94
C ASN A 160 -1.68 8.36 -3.20
N SER A 161 -2.49 8.50 -2.15
CA SER A 161 -3.91 8.84 -2.34
C SER A 161 -4.09 10.24 -2.93
N LEU A 162 -3.24 11.20 -2.56
CA LEU A 162 -3.27 12.57 -3.10
C LEU A 162 -2.74 12.63 -4.52
N GLU A 163 -1.52 12.17 -4.76
CA GLU A 163 -0.90 12.18 -6.09
C GLU A 163 -1.66 11.29 -7.07
N GLY A 164 -2.13 10.12 -6.64
CA GLY A 164 -2.87 9.22 -7.52
C GLY A 164 -4.32 9.62 -7.76
N GLY A 165 -4.77 10.82 -7.37
CA GLY A 165 -6.15 11.28 -7.62
C GLY A 165 -7.25 10.44 -6.94
N THR A 166 -6.92 9.70 -5.89
CA THR A 166 -7.80 8.72 -5.22
C THR A 166 -8.10 9.09 -3.77
N ALA A 167 -7.93 10.36 -3.40
CA ALA A 167 -7.98 10.82 -2.02
C ALA A 167 -9.25 10.44 -1.26
N LEU A 168 -10.42 10.45 -1.92
CA LEU A 168 -11.68 10.00 -1.30
C LEU A 168 -11.65 8.50 -0.97
N MET A 169 -11.16 7.65 -1.86
CA MET A 169 -10.97 6.22 -1.55
C MET A 169 -9.94 6.04 -0.44
N GLY A 170 -8.82 6.76 -0.52
CA GLY A 170 -7.79 6.78 0.50
C GLY A 170 -8.35 7.11 1.89
N LEU A 171 -9.21 8.13 1.96
CA LEU A 171 -9.88 8.57 3.18
C LEU A 171 -10.81 7.49 3.75
N LEU A 172 -11.65 6.89 2.90
CA LEU A 172 -12.60 5.85 3.31
C LEU A 172 -11.87 4.60 3.84
N VAL A 173 -10.84 4.15 3.13
CA VAL A 173 -10.02 3.00 3.53
C VAL A 173 -9.27 3.30 4.84
N ALA A 174 -8.67 4.48 4.96
CA ALA A 174 -7.99 4.89 6.19
C ALA A 174 -8.94 4.96 7.39
N GLY A 175 -10.17 5.47 7.19
CA GLY A 175 -11.22 5.44 8.20
C GLY A 175 -11.58 4.02 8.62
N ALA A 176 -11.80 3.12 7.65
CA ALA A 176 -12.14 1.72 7.90
C ALA A 176 -11.04 1.00 8.71
N PHE A 177 -9.77 1.14 8.33
CA PHE A 177 -8.66 0.52 9.06
C PHE A 177 -8.41 1.16 10.43
N THR A 178 -8.64 2.46 10.58
CA THR A 178 -8.58 3.12 11.89
C THR A 178 -9.63 2.53 12.83
N ILE A 179 -10.89 2.41 12.38
CA ILE A 179 -11.98 1.82 13.15
C ILE A 179 -11.67 0.36 13.50
N TRP A 180 -11.17 -0.42 12.54
CA TRP A 180 -10.76 -1.80 12.79
C TRP A 180 -9.63 -1.88 13.82
N GLY A 181 -8.62 -1.00 13.72
CA GLY A 181 -7.52 -0.91 14.67
C GLY A 181 -7.98 -0.58 16.09
N ILE A 182 -8.94 0.33 16.24
CA ILE A 182 -9.58 0.64 17.53
C ILE A 182 -10.28 -0.60 18.11
N ARG A 183 -11.04 -1.32 17.29
CA ARG A 183 -11.77 -2.55 17.69
C ARG A 183 -10.83 -3.70 18.07
N THR A 184 -9.61 -3.73 17.52
CA THR A 184 -8.64 -4.82 17.69
C THR A 184 -7.39 -4.39 18.48
N ARG A 185 -7.47 -3.25 19.20
CA ARG A 185 -6.33 -2.58 19.86
C ARG A 185 -5.64 -3.38 20.97
N HIS A 186 -6.25 -4.45 21.46
CA HIS A 186 -5.69 -5.30 22.51
C HIS A 186 -4.52 -6.18 22.01
N HIS A 187 -4.26 -6.17 20.71
CA HIS A 187 -3.28 -6.99 20.02
C HIS A 187 -2.53 -6.16 18.96
N LEU A 188 -1.88 -6.83 18.01
CA LEU A 188 -1.18 -6.21 16.90
C LEU A 188 -2.08 -5.32 16.03
N GLY A 189 -3.40 -5.52 16.02
CA GLY A 189 -4.36 -4.63 15.35
C GLY A 189 -4.24 -3.16 15.74
N ARG A 190 -3.70 -2.85 16.94
CA ARG A 190 -3.42 -1.48 17.37
C ARG A 190 -2.50 -0.70 16.44
N VAL A 191 -1.62 -1.38 15.68
CA VAL A 191 -0.67 -0.72 14.76
C VAL A 191 -1.36 -0.08 13.56
N LEU A 192 -2.60 -0.46 13.26
CA LEU A 192 -3.41 0.19 12.23
C LEU A 192 -3.80 1.62 12.61
N ILE A 193 -3.89 1.94 13.91
CA ILE A 193 -4.21 3.29 14.38
C ILE A 193 -3.13 4.28 13.94
N PRO A 194 -1.84 4.13 14.31
CA PRO A 194 -0.80 5.02 13.81
C PRO A 194 -0.54 4.90 12.31
N ALA A 195 -0.96 3.80 11.66
CA ALA A 195 -0.82 3.66 10.21
C ALA A 195 -1.89 4.37 9.39
N PHE A 196 -3.12 4.50 9.92
CA PHE A 196 -4.25 5.01 9.13
C PHE A 196 -4.96 6.22 9.75
N ALA A 197 -4.90 6.42 11.07
CA ALA A 197 -5.50 7.62 11.67
C ALA A 197 -4.77 8.90 11.24
N PRO A 198 -3.42 8.97 11.21
CA PRO A 198 -2.73 10.14 10.69
C PRO A 198 -3.05 10.38 9.21
N ALA A 199 -3.14 9.32 8.40
CA ALA A 199 -3.50 9.45 6.99
C ALA A 199 -4.93 9.99 6.80
N PHE A 200 -5.90 9.47 7.57
CA PHE A 200 -7.26 9.97 7.59
C PHE A 200 -7.32 11.46 7.95
N ILE A 201 -6.60 11.86 9.01
CA ILE A 201 -6.53 13.26 9.45
C ILE A 201 -5.88 14.14 8.37
N ALA A 202 -4.76 13.72 7.81
CA ALA A 202 -4.03 14.47 6.79
C ALA A 202 -4.88 14.66 5.52
N LEU A 203 -5.50 13.60 5.00
CA LEU A 203 -6.40 13.68 3.85
C LEU A 203 -7.60 14.58 4.15
N THR A 204 -8.22 14.47 5.32
CA THR A 204 -9.34 15.34 5.71
C THR A 204 -8.91 16.81 5.77
N ALA A 205 -7.80 17.09 6.43
CA ALA A 205 -7.26 18.44 6.59
C ALA A 205 -6.90 19.05 5.23
N TYR A 206 -6.25 18.28 4.36
CA TYR A 206 -5.94 18.68 2.99
C TYR A 206 -7.21 18.99 2.19
N GLY A 207 -8.19 18.09 2.24
CA GLY A 207 -9.49 18.24 1.57
C GLY A 207 -10.23 19.52 1.95
N ILE A 208 -10.24 19.85 3.24
CA ILE A 208 -10.86 21.08 3.77
C ILE A 208 -10.06 22.31 3.33
N TRP A 209 -8.74 22.27 3.46
CA TRP A 209 -7.86 23.40 3.16
C TRP A 209 -7.88 23.77 1.67
N GLN A 210 -7.79 22.78 0.79
CA GLN A 210 -7.79 22.96 -0.66
C GLN A 210 -9.20 23.04 -1.26
N ARG A 211 -10.26 22.86 -0.44
CA ARG A 211 -11.66 22.80 -0.89
C ARG A 211 -11.89 21.74 -1.97
N GLY A 212 -11.18 20.62 -1.86
CA GLY A 212 -11.08 19.57 -2.87
C GLY A 212 -9.82 18.76 -2.65
N PHE A 213 -9.49 17.90 -3.61
CA PHE A 213 -8.28 17.07 -3.56
C PHE A 213 -7.46 17.25 -4.83
N PRO A 214 -6.94 18.47 -5.12
CA PRO A 214 -5.97 18.64 -6.19
C PRO A 214 -4.73 17.77 -5.90
N GLN A 215 -4.06 17.30 -6.94
CA GLN A 215 -2.79 16.60 -6.76
C GLN A 215 -1.74 17.64 -6.33
N PRO A 216 -0.86 17.36 -5.35
CA PRO A 216 0.20 18.30 -4.97
C PRO A 216 1.14 18.69 -6.13
N THR A 217 1.33 17.83 -7.13
CA THR A 217 2.00 18.15 -8.40
C THR A 217 1.27 19.24 -9.21
N GLU A 218 -0.07 19.26 -9.24
CA GLU A 218 -0.85 20.36 -9.85
C GLU A 218 -0.64 21.70 -9.13
N LEU A 219 -0.24 21.66 -7.85
CA LEU A 219 0.10 22.84 -7.06
C LEU A 219 1.59 23.24 -7.14
N GLY A 220 2.41 22.44 -7.84
CA GLY A 220 3.85 22.65 -7.99
C GLY A 220 4.68 22.39 -6.74
N TRP A 221 4.24 21.49 -5.86
CA TRP A 221 4.98 21.14 -4.63
C TRP A 221 5.98 20.00 -4.81
N LEU A 222 5.86 19.26 -5.91
CA LEU A 222 6.73 18.17 -6.35
C LEU A 222 7.10 18.41 -7.81
#